data_AF-A0A821RDT9-F1
#
_entry.id   AF-A0A821RDT9-F1
#
_cell.length_a   1.000
_cell.length_b   1.000
_cell.length_c   1.000
_cell.angle_alpha   90.00
_cell.angle_beta   90.00
_cell.angle_gamma   90.00
#
_symmetry.space_group_name_H-M   'P 1'
#
loop_
_entity.id
_entity.type
_entity.pdbx_description
1 polymer ?
#
loop_
_entity_poly.entity_id
_entity_poly.type
_entity_poly.pdbx_seq_one_letter_code
_entity_poly.pdbx_strand_id
1 'polypeptide(L)'
;MQSISSETKVCDACRSAYYKWKRQNPDFGDLLSRIEEEELAEADDNVDMNQNNSMDSDIIDVAKVAITSDTNSTFGITQETITLSMNCTTSSHKTCCICSANMERNSRTVSAEDRDLIFLKKNILIPEGARCCSQHLDDDRLTKNAIDKVAPFSIQSKRFSSSDVQLLISRWQILFEQQKRFDFDNPLSLSDDEYQILTSLTKVQFEDLASYLFDSNIRNSS
;
A
#
# COMPACT_ATOMS: atom_id res chain seq x y z
N MET A 1 17.49 -14.14 16.33
CA MET A 1 16.93 -14.86 15.17
C MET A 1 16.10 -15.98 15.73
N GLN A 2 14.77 -15.86 15.69
CA GLN A 2 13.84 -16.91 16.10
C GLN A 2 13.13 -17.42 14.84
N SER A 3 13.27 -18.71 14.60
CA SER A 3 12.68 -19.47 13.51
C SER A 3 11.15 -19.49 13.64
N ILE A 4 10.46 -19.15 12.56
CA ILE A 4 9.01 -19.21 12.43
C ILE A 4 8.63 -20.67 12.21
N SER A 5 7.86 -21.29 13.11
CA SER A 5 7.29 -22.61 12.88
C SER A 5 6.07 -22.49 11.97
N SER A 6 6.15 -23.10 10.80
CA SER A 6 5.07 -23.26 9.84
C SER A 6 4.05 -24.28 10.35
N GLU A 7 2.98 -23.84 11.01
CA GLU A 7 1.67 -24.53 11.04
C GLU A 7 0.67 -23.71 11.87
N THR A 8 -0.03 -22.78 11.21
CA THR A 8 -1.19 -22.13 11.83
C THR A 8 -2.39 -23.02 11.61
N LYS A 9 -2.80 -23.81 12.62
CA LYS A 9 -3.96 -24.70 12.50
C LYS A 9 -5.25 -23.88 12.39
N VAL A 10 -5.87 -23.91 11.21
CA VAL A 10 -7.19 -23.30 10.94
C VAL A 10 -8.26 -24.10 11.68
N CYS A 11 -9.15 -23.43 12.41
CA CYS A 11 -10.25 -24.13 13.11
C CYS A 11 -11.31 -24.66 12.12
N ASP A 12 -12.04 -25.71 12.52
CA ASP A 12 -13.00 -26.40 11.66
C ASP A 12 -14.14 -25.51 11.15
N ALA A 13 -14.52 -24.49 11.93
CA ALA A 13 -15.53 -23.51 11.54
C ALA A 13 -15.04 -22.63 10.37
N CYS A 14 -13.81 -22.14 10.45
CA CYS A 14 -13.19 -21.36 9.37
C CYS A 14 -12.98 -22.20 8.12
N ARG A 15 -12.55 -23.46 8.29
CA ARG A 15 -12.39 -24.41 7.18
C ARG A 15 -13.72 -24.68 6.48
N SER A 16 -14.79 -24.89 7.24
CA SER A 16 -16.13 -25.12 6.69
C SER A 16 -16.69 -23.89 5.98
N ALA A 17 -16.46 -22.69 6.53
CA ALA A 17 -16.84 -21.43 5.90
C ALA A 17 -16.12 -21.22 4.57
N TYR A 18 -14.82 -21.51 4.53
CA TYR A 18 -14.01 -21.44 3.30
C TYR A 18 -14.56 -22.35 2.20
N TYR A 19 -14.77 -23.64 2.46
CA TYR A 19 -15.28 -24.56 1.42
C TYR A 19 -16.71 -24.25 0.98
N LYS A 20 -17.51 -23.62 1.84
CA LYS A 20 -18.84 -23.12 1.47
C LYS A 20 -18.73 -21.92 0.52
N TRP A 21 -17.84 -20.97 0.83
CA TRP A 21 -17.56 -19.82 -0.02
C TRP A 21 -16.95 -20.22 -1.37
N LYS A 22 -15.99 -21.16 -1.36
CA LYS A 22 -15.32 -21.70 -2.56
C LYS A 22 -16.33 -22.29 -3.55
N ARG A 23 -17.34 -23.03 -3.05
CA ARG A 23 -18.44 -23.57 -3.87
C ARG A 23 -19.38 -22.51 -4.43
N GLN A 24 -19.51 -21.37 -3.76
CA GLN A 24 -20.39 -20.28 -4.18
C GLN A 24 -19.71 -19.33 -5.19
N ASN A 25 -18.38 -19.40 -5.34
CA ASN A 25 -17.59 -18.52 -6.20
C ASN A 25 -16.61 -19.35 -7.06
N PRO A 26 -17.11 -20.05 -8.10
CA PRO A 26 -16.31 -21.00 -8.87
C PRO A 26 -15.09 -20.38 -9.57
N ASP A 27 -15.22 -19.14 -10.09
CA ASP A 27 -14.13 -18.45 -10.77
C ASP A 27 -12.90 -18.23 -9.87
N PHE A 28 -13.11 -18.00 -8.58
CA PHE A 28 -12.05 -17.85 -7.58
C PHE A 28 -11.69 -19.18 -6.92
N GLY A 29 -12.64 -20.10 -6.82
CA GLY A 29 -12.42 -21.43 -6.25
C GLY A 29 -11.46 -22.28 -7.08
N ASP A 30 -11.52 -22.18 -8.41
CA ASP A 30 -10.60 -22.89 -9.30
C ASP A 30 -9.17 -22.34 -9.19
N LEU A 31 -9.01 -21.01 -9.08
CA LEU A 31 -7.71 -20.37 -8.88
C LEU A 31 -7.05 -20.84 -7.57
N LEU A 32 -7.81 -20.86 -6.47
CA LEU A 32 -7.31 -21.28 -5.16
C LEU A 32 -7.01 -22.78 -5.09
N SER A 33 -7.75 -23.62 -5.82
CA SER A 33 -7.45 -25.06 -5.90
C SER A 33 -6.10 -25.32 -6.56
N ARG A 34 -5.73 -24.52 -7.57
CA ARG A 34 -4.43 -24.65 -8.24
C ARG A 34 -3.26 -24.29 -7.33
N ILE A 35 -3.44 -23.29 -6.46
CA ILE A 35 -2.44 -22.89 -5.46
C ILE A 35 -2.29 -23.97 -4.38
N GLU A 36 -3.40 -24.55 -3.92
CA GLU A 36 -3.39 -25.67 -2.96
C GLU A 36 -2.71 -26.94 -3.55
N GLU A 37 -2.85 -27.20 -4.84
CA GLU A 37 -2.18 -28.32 -5.53
C GLU A 37 -0.68 -28.06 -5.77
N GLU A 38 -0.26 -26.82 -6.02
CA GLU A 38 1.16 -26.44 -6.15
C GLU A 38 1.91 -26.54 -4.80
N GLU A 39 1.31 -26.14 -3.67
CA GLU A 39 1.94 -26.26 -2.34
C GLU A 39 2.10 -27.72 -1.86
N LEU A 40 1.25 -28.64 -2.30
CA LEU A 40 1.34 -30.07 -1.93
C LEU A 40 2.41 -30.83 -2.72
N ALA A 41 2.89 -30.29 -3.84
CA ALA A 41 3.97 -30.89 -4.63
C ALA A 41 5.37 -30.62 -4.04
N GLU A 42 5.50 -29.69 -3.09
CA GLU A 42 6.79 -29.27 -2.51
C GLU A 42 7.05 -29.83 -1.09
N ALA A 43 6.18 -30.70 -0.55
CA ALA A 43 6.22 -31.12 0.87
C ALA A 43 6.61 -32.58 1.15
N ASP A 44 7.00 -33.39 0.16
CA ASP A 44 7.49 -34.76 0.38
C ASP A 44 9.03 -34.79 0.43
N ASP A 45 9.59 -34.41 1.58
CA ASP A 45 10.87 -34.94 2.09
C ASP A 45 11.17 -34.35 3.48
N ASN A 46 10.66 -34.98 4.55
CA ASN A 46 11.44 -35.37 5.74
C ASN A 46 10.53 -35.89 6.87
N VAL A 47 10.69 -37.17 7.17
CA VAL A 47 10.19 -37.86 8.36
C VAL A 47 11.25 -37.70 9.46
N ASP A 48 10.88 -37.22 10.66
CA ASP A 48 11.32 -37.89 11.90
C ASP A 48 10.49 -37.55 13.15
N MET A 49 10.41 -38.56 14.01
CA MET A 49 9.74 -38.65 15.31
C MET A 49 10.42 -37.81 16.41
N ASN A 50 9.64 -37.17 17.29
CA ASN A 50 9.79 -37.42 18.74
C ASN A 50 8.68 -36.83 19.63
N GLN A 51 8.39 -37.56 20.70
CA GLN A 51 7.42 -37.28 21.76
C GLN A 51 8.05 -36.41 22.88
N ASN A 52 7.24 -35.56 23.55
CA ASN A 52 6.97 -35.59 25.01
C ASN A 52 6.49 -34.23 25.61
N ASN A 53 5.35 -34.31 26.31
CA ASN A 53 4.92 -33.66 27.57
C ASN A 53 5.24 -32.17 27.88
N SER A 54 4.21 -31.38 28.22
CA SER A 54 3.87 -30.99 29.62
C SER A 54 3.08 -29.67 29.72
N MET A 55 2.27 -29.62 30.78
CA MET A 55 1.33 -28.62 31.31
C MET A 55 1.74 -27.13 31.40
N ASP A 56 0.67 -26.33 31.42
CA ASP A 56 0.41 -25.10 32.18
C ASP A 56 0.54 -23.70 31.55
N SER A 57 -0.65 -23.09 31.48
CA SER A 57 -1.03 -21.72 31.88
C SER A 57 -0.70 -20.49 31.00
N ASP A 58 -1.74 -19.66 30.93
CA ASP A 58 -1.81 -18.22 30.67
C ASP A 58 -1.95 -17.73 29.21
N ILE A 59 -3.23 -17.52 28.87
CA ILE A 59 -3.74 -16.82 27.70
C ILE A 59 -3.53 -15.32 27.88
N ILE A 60 -2.83 -14.68 26.94
CA ILE A 60 -2.85 -13.22 26.74
C ILE A 60 -3.71 -12.93 25.50
N ASP A 61 -4.71 -12.07 25.70
CA ASP A 61 -5.70 -11.58 24.72
C ASP A 61 -5.03 -11.00 23.46
N VAL A 62 -5.45 -11.46 22.28
CA VAL A 62 -5.21 -10.80 20.99
C VAL A 62 -6.55 -10.44 20.35
N ALA A 63 -6.65 -9.16 19.99
CA ALA A 63 -7.80 -8.41 19.50
C ALA A 63 -8.87 -9.19 18.71
N LYS A 64 -10.12 -9.12 19.20
CA LYS A 64 -11.33 -9.45 18.44
C LYS A 64 -11.57 -8.43 17.33
N VAL A 65 -11.63 -8.88 16.08
CA VAL A 65 -12.30 -8.15 14.99
C VAL A 65 -13.81 -8.30 15.24
N ALA A 66 -14.46 -7.24 15.72
CA ALA A 66 -15.90 -7.21 15.93
C ALA A 66 -16.61 -6.78 14.64
N ILE A 67 -17.26 -7.73 13.96
CA ILE A 67 -18.28 -7.43 12.95
C ILE A 67 -19.60 -7.28 13.71
N THR A 68 -20.03 -6.06 13.98
CA THR A 68 -21.36 -5.80 14.56
C THR A 68 -22.38 -5.70 13.44
N SER A 69 -23.17 -6.76 13.26
CA SER A 69 -24.37 -6.74 12.42
C SER A 69 -25.60 -6.57 13.32
N ASP A 70 -26.06 -5.33 13.46
CA ASP A 70 -27.30 -5.04 14.17
C ASP A 70 -28.50 -5.41 13.29
N THR A 71 -29.20 -6.49 13.66
CA THR A 71 -30.45 -6.89 13.01
C THR A 71 -31.61 -6.12 13.63
N ASN A 72 -32.09 -5.08 12.96
CA ASN A 72 -33.50 -4.70 13.05
C ASN A 72 -33.99 -4.08 11.74
N SER A 73 -35.06 -4.67 11.23
CA SER A 73 -35.69 -4.36 9.95
C SER A 73 -36.30 -2.96 9.95
N THR A 74 -35.74 -2.08 9.13
CA THR A 74 -36.38 -0.96 8.47
C THR A 74 -35.60 -0.79 7.17
N PHE A 75 -36.26 -0.67 6.01
CA PHE A 75 -35.61 -0.45 4.71
C PHE A 75 -34.80 0.85 4.75
N GLY A 76 -33.57 0.76 5.23
CA GLY A 76 -32.54 1.77 5.20
C GLY A 76 -31.31 1.06 4.68
N ILE A 77 -30.73 1.59 3.61
CA ILE A 77 -29.49 1.09 3.04
C ILE A 77 -28.47 1.11 4.17
N THR A 78 -28.19 -0.03 4.80
CA THR A 78 -27.10 -0.15 5.76
C THR A 78 -25.85 0.09 4.94
N GLN A 79 -25.30 1.29 5.01
CA GLN A 79 -24.09 1.62 4.29
C GLN A 79 -23.01 0.73 4.91
N GLU A 80 -22.66 -0.36 4.22
CA GLU A 80 -21.62 -1.27 4.64
C GLU A 80 -20.34 -0.45 4.74
N THR A 81 -19.82 -0.36 5.95
CA THR A 81 -18.60 0.38 6.24
C THR A 81 -17.61 -0.54 6.91
N ILE A 82 -16.38 -0.52 6.45
CA ILE A 82 -15.27 -1.20 7.08
C ILE A 82 -14.54 -0.21 8.00
N THR A 83 -14.02 -0.72 9.12
CA THR A 83 -13.19 0.09 10.03
C THR A 83 -11.80 -0.50 10.06
N LEU A 84 -10.79 0.30 9.72
CA LEU A 84 -9.40 -0.12 9.60
C LEU A 84 -8.53 0.67 10.59
N SER A 85 -7.60 -0.03 11.23
CA SER A 85 -6.55 0.62 12.05
C SER A 85 -5.39 1.00 11.13
N MET A 86 -5.10 2.29 11.04
CA MET A 86 -4.14 2.81 10.07
C MET A 86 -3.09 3.67 10.74
N ASN A 87 -1.85 3.54 10.28
CA ASN A 87 -0.78 4.46 10.59
C ASN A 87 -1.10 5.83 9.99
N CYS A 88 -1.11 6.86 10.82
CA CYS A 88 -1.43 8.22 10.42
C CYS A 88 -0.32 9.19 10.82
N THR A 89 -0.13 10.22 9.99
CA THR A 89 0.66 11.39 10.37
C THR A 89 -0.14 12.37 11.22
N THR A 90 0.52 13.39 11.77
CA THR A 90 -0.14 14.49 12.46
C THR A 90 -0.93 15.36 11.48
N SER A 91 -2.13 15.77 11.88
CA SER A 91 -2.87 16.86 11.23
C SER A 91 -2.91 18.05 12.18
N SER A 92 -2.14 19.08 11.85
CA SER A 92 -2.03 20.28 12.66
C SER A 92 -1.79 21.48 11.76
N HIS A 93 -2.37 22.62 12.15
CA HIS A 93 -2.08 23.91 11.51
C HIS A 93 -0.74 24.50 11.97
N LYS A 94 -0.12 23.94 13.02
CA LYS A 94 1.08 24.47 13.67
C LYS A 94 2.34 23.67 13.36
N THR A 95 2.22 22.44 12.89
CA THR A 95 3.37 21.53 12.72
C THR A 95 3.33 20.82 11.37
N CYS A 96 4.50 20.58 10.78
CA CYS A 96 4.63 19.81 9.55
C CYS A 96 4.33 18.33 9.75
N CYS A 97 3.53 17.73 8.87
CA CYS A 97 3.21 16.30 8.92
C CYS A 97 4.39 15.37 8.56
N ILE A 98 5.51 15.91 8.08
CA ILE A 98 6.70 15.16 7.64
C ILE A 98 7.82 15.26 8.67
N CYS A 99 8.25 16.48 9.02
CA CYS A 99 9.36 16.70 9.96
C CYS A 99 8.92 17.08 11.38
N SER A 100 7.61 17.25 11.63
CA SER A 100 7.07 17.72 12.92
C SER A 100 7.57 19.10 13.40
N ALA A 101 8.34 19.82 12.58
CA ALA A 101 8.79 21.16 12.88
C ALA A 101 7.60 22.14 12.94
N ASN A 102 7.73 23.19 13.76
CA ASN A 102 6.76 24.27 13.81
C ASN A 102 6.66 24.97 12.46
N MET A 103 5.43 25.30 12.06
CA MET A 103 5.14 25.86 10.76
C MET A 103 5.45 27.34 10.69
N GLU A 104 6.25 27.69 9.69
CA GLU A 104 6.44 29.06 9.24
C GLU A 104 5.30 29.50 8.30
N ARG A 105 5.29 30.78 7.92
CA ARG A 105 4.21 31.40 7.11
C ARG A 105 3.97 30.75 5.75
N ASN A 106 4.93 29.99 5.21
CA ASN A 106 4.88 29.41 3.86
C ASN A 106 4.53 27.90 3.86
N SER A 107 3.67 27.46 4.77
CA SER A 107 3.20 26.07 4.77
C SER A 107 2.10 25.84 3.72
N ARG A 108 2.22 24.73 2.98
CA ARG A 108 1.21 24.30 2.01
C ARG A 108 0.56 23.00 2.42
N THR A 109 -0.69 22.82 2.02
CA THR A 109 -1.43 21.58 2.24
C THR A 109 -0.90 20.51 1.27
N VAL A 110 -0.70 19.29 1.77
CA VAL A 110 -0.26 18.17 0.93
C VAL A 110 -1.35 17.83 -0.07
N SER A 111 -0.99 17.72 -1.34
CA SER A 111 -1.92 17.43 -2.45
C SER A 111 -2.59 16.06 -2.26
N ALA A 112 -3.77 15.87 -2.85
CA ALA A 112 -4.49 14.61 -2.79
C ALA A 112 -3.66 13.45 -3.39
N GLU A 113 -2.97 13.72 -4.50
CA GLU A 113 -2.09 12.77 -5.18
C GLU A 113 -0.89 12.35 -4.32
N ASP A 114 -0.23 13.31 -3.66
CA ASP A 114 0.91 13.01 -2.80
C ASP A 114 0.49 12.20 -1.56
N ARG A 115 -0.72 12.47 -1.02
CA ARG A 115 -1.28 11.67 0.09
C ARG A 115 -1.51 10.22 -0.34
N ASP A 116 -2.07 9.99 -1.52
CA ASP A 116 -2.28 8.65 -2.07
C ASP A 116 -0.96 7.93 -2.35
N LEU A 117 0.01 8.64 -2.93
CA LEU A 117 1.33 8.08 -3.23
C LEU A 117 2.04 7.62 -1.96
N ILE A 118 1.99 8.41 -0.89
CA ILE A 118 2.57 8.06 0.41
C ILE A 118 1.83 6.87 1.02
N PHE A 119 0.50 6.84 0.90
CA PHE A 119 -0.27 5.71 1.35
C PHE A 119 0.12 4.42 0.63
N LEU A 120 0.23 4.46 -0.70
CA LEU A 120 0.64 3.31 -1.51
C LEU A 120 2.08 2.85 -1.21
N LYS A 121 3.02 3.78 -1.05
CA LYS A 121 4.44 3.45 -0.83
C LYS A 121 4.77 3.03 0.60
N LYS A 122 4.10 3.61 1.59
CA LYS A 122 4.47 3.47 3.01
C LYS A 122 3.39 2.90 3.91
N ASN A 123 2.17 2.72 3.40
CA ASN A 123 1.00 2.35 4.20
C ASN A 123 0.79 3.34 5.37
N ILE A 124 1.02 4.64 5.10
CA ILE A 124 0.79 5.73 6.05
C ILE A 124 -0.23 6.68 5.47
N LEU A 125 -1.32 6.91 6.20
CA LEU A 125 -2.35 7.85 5.84
C LEU A 125 -1.97 9.27 6.26
N ILE A 126 -1.99 10.19 5.31
CA ILE A 126 -1.92 11.62 5.60
C ILE A 126 -3.34 12.17 5.67
N PRO A 127 -3.76 12.73 6.81
CA PRO A 127 -5.10 13.30 6.95
C PRO A 127 -5.36 14.44 5.96
N GLU A 128 -6.64 14.67 5.67
CA GLU A 128 -7.08 15.83 4.89
C GLU A 128 -6.65 17.13 5.56
N GLY A 129 -6.18 18.09 4.76
CA GLY A 129 -5.74 19.39 5.27
C GLY A 129 -4.38 19.36 5.96
N ALA A 130 -3.71 18.21 6.10
CA ALA A 130 -2.36 18.13 6.63
C ALA A 130 -1.41 19.00 5.80
N ARG A 131 -0.53 19.71 6.49
CA ARG A 131 0.36 20.72 5.90
C ARG A 131 1.81 20.28 5.98
N CYS A 132 2.62 20.73 5.03
CA CYS A 132 4.07 20.52 5.01
C CYS A 132 4.84 21.84 4.82
N CYS A 133 6.09 21.83 5.25
CA CYS A 133 7.01 22.96 5.06
C CYS A 133 7.47 23.04 3.59
N SER A 134 7.77 24.25 3.11
CA SER A 134 8.27 24.48 1.76
C SER A 134 9.55 23.71 1.43
N GLN A 135 10.41 23.43 2.41
CA GLN A 135 11.63 22.61 2.22
C GLN A 135 11.37 21.16 1.77
N HIS A 136 10.13 20.67 1.87
CA HIS A 136 9.75 19.33 1.44
C HIS A 136 9.08 19.31 0.07
N LEU A 137 8.81 20.50 -0.48
CA LEU A 137 8.12 20.69 -1.75
C LEU A 137 9.10 21.15 -2.82
N ASP A 138 8.92 20.61 -4.01
CA ASP A 138 9.50 21.10 -5.25
C ASP A 138 8.36 21.21 -6.26
N ASP A 139 8.17 22.39 -6.84
CA ASP A 139 7.02 22.74 -7.69
C ASP A 139 5.65 22.28 -7.14
N ASP A 140 5.36 22.63 -5.89
CA ASP A 140 4.13 22.25 -5.16
C ASP A 140 3.91 20.74 -4.97
N ARG A 141 4.90 19.90 -5.28
CA ARG A 141 4.90 18.45 -5.10
C ARG A 141 5.90 17.98 -4.07
N LEU A 142 5.58 16.88 -3.36
CA LEU A 142 6.54 16.31 -2.41
C LEU A 142 7.77 15.72 -3.11
N THR A 143 8.94 16.14 -2.65
CA THR A 143 10.22 15.56 -3.08
C THR A 143 10.34 14.10 -2.65
N LYS A 144 11.10 13.29 -3.41
CA LYS A 144 11.38 11.87 -3.06
C LYS A 144 11.92 11.74 -1.62
N ASN A 145 12.87 12.59 -1.25
CA ASN A 145 13.44 12.66 0.11
C ASN A 145 12.37 12.96 1.19
N ALA A 146 11.41 13.83 0.90
CA ALA A 146 10.32 14.12 1.84
C ALA A 146 9.40 12.91 2.04
N ILE A 147 9.04 12.21 0.96
CA ILE A 147 8.25 10.97 1.00
C ILE A 147 8.97 9.93 1.86
N ASP A 148 10.28 9.75 1.66
CA ASP A 148 11.10 8.78 2.40
C ASP A 148 11.29 9.13 3.88
N LYS A 149 11.11 10.39 4.27
CA LYS A 149 11.14 10.85 5.67
C LYS A 149 9.81 10.74 6.41
N VAL A 150 8.69 10.55 5.70
CA VAL A 150 7.39 10.42 6.36
C VAL A 150 7.40 9.24 7.33
N ALA A 151 7.03 9.52 8.59
CA ALA A 151 6.95 8.55 9.67
C ALA A 151 5.55 8.55 10.29
N PRO A 152 5.06 7.39 10.78
CA PRO A 152 3.80 7.31 11.47
C PRO A 152 3.89 8.02 12.83
N PHE A 153 2.87 8.79 13.17
CA PHE A 153 2.76 9.45 14.48
C PHE A 153 1.78 8.73 15.42
N SER A 154 0.67 8.24 14.86
CA SER A 154 -0.39 7.60 15.63
C SER A 154 -1.08 6.52 14.80
N ILE A 155 -1.65 5.52 15.47
CA ILE A 155 -2.58 4.59 14.84
C ILE A 155 -3.99 5.12 15.07
N GLN A 156 -4.76 5.31 13.99
CA GLN A 156 -6.14 5.79 14.07
C GLN A 156 -7.08 4.79 13.43
N SER A 157 -8.23 4.61 14.07
CA SER A 157 -9.33 3.83 13.51
C SER A 157 -10.08 4.69 12.50
N LYS A 158 -10.05 4.30 11.23
CA LYS A 158 -10.70 5.01 10.12
C LYS A 158 -11.81 4.16 9.54
N ARG A 159 -12.99 4.76 9.41
CA ARG A 159 -14.17 4.13 8.80
C ARG A 159 -14.24 4.50 7.33
N PHE A 160 -14.43 3.51 6.47
CA PHE A 160 -14.59 3.68 5.03
C PHE A 160 -15.91 3.05 4.60
N SER A 161 -16.69 3.78 3.81
CA SER A 161 -17.85 3.26 3.08
C SER A 161 -17.43 2.59 1.77
N SER A 162 -18.33 1.81 1.17
CA SER A 162 -18.13 1.27 -0.18
C SER A 162 -17.74 2.34 -1.21
N SER A 163 -18.36 3.53 -1.13
CA SER A 163 -18.06 4.66 -2.01
C SER A 163 -16.65 5.22 -1.80
N ASP A 164 -16.18 5.27 -0.55
CA ASP A 164 -14.81 5.74 -0.23
C ASP A 164 -13.77 4.78 -0.79
N VAL A 165 -14.00 3.47 -0.63
CA VAL A 165 -13.11 2.43 -1.17
C VAL A 165 -13.09 2.49 -2.69
N GLN A 166 -14.24 2.62 -3.34
CA GLN A 166 -14.32 2.74 -4.79
C GLN A 166 -13.59 3.99 -5.29
N LEU A 167 -13.76 5.14 -4.61
CA LEU A 167 -13.05 6.37 -4.95
C LEU A 167 -11.53 6.23 -4.81
N LEU A 168 -11.05 5.58 -3.75
CA LEU A 168 -9.64 5.29 -3.54
C LEU A 168 -9.08 4.41 -4.67
N ILE A 169 -9.77 3.31 -4.99
CA ILE A 169 -9.37 2.40 -6.06
C ILE A 169 -9.30 3.15 -7.41
N SER A 170 -10.32 3.95 -7.74
CA SER A 170 -10.32 4.73 -8.99
C SER A 170 -9.17 5.74 -9.05
N ARG A 171 -8.86 6.43 -7.95
CA ARG A 171 -7.72 7.35 -7.88
C ARG A 171 -6.39 6.61 -8.07
N TRP A 172 -6.23 5.44 -7.45
CA TRP A 172 -5.01 4.65 -7.61
C TRP A 172 -4.86 4.07 -9.00
N GLN A 173 -5.94 3.68 -9.67
CA GLN A 173 -5.90 3.26 -11.08
C GLN A 173 -5.29 4.35 -11.96
N ILE A 174 -5.72 5.60 -11.79
CA ILE A 174 -5.17 6.76 -12.52
C ILE A 174 -3.68 6.94 -12.19
N LEU A 175 -3.30 6.88 -10.91
CA LEU A 175 -1.89 6.99 -10.50
C LEU A 175 -1.01 5.89 -11.11
N PHE A 176 -1.50 4.65 -11.15
CA PHE A 176 -0.78 3.54 -11.78
C PHE A 176 -0.70 3.70 -13.30
N GLU A 177 -1.74 4.20 -13.96
CA GLU A 177 -1.70 4.51 -15.39
C GLU A 177 -0.67 5.59 -15.71
N GLN A 178 -0.55 6.61 -14.86
CA GLN A 178 0.48 7.64 -14.98
C GLN A 178 1.89 7.06 -14.75
N GLN A 179 2.05 6.12 -13.80
CA GLN A 179 3.34 5.49 -13.51
C GLN A 179 3.77 4.42 -14.53
N LYS A 180 2.86 3.88 -15.34
CA LYS A 180 3.20 2.86 -16.36
C LYS A 180 4.07 3.39 -17.50
N ARG A 181 4.14 4.71 -17.68
CA ARG A 181 4.95 5.33 -18.73
C ARG A 181 6.21 5.92 -18.11
N PHE A 182 7.36 5.41 -18.54
CA PHE A 182 8.64 6.04 -18.26
C PHE A 182 8.65 7.41 -18.94
N ASP A 183 8.69 8.46 -18.13
CA ASP A 183 8.84 9.83 -18.60
C ASP A 183 10.33 10.17 -18.60
N PHE A 184 10.95 10.01 -19.76
CA PHE A 184 12.35 10.37 -19.99
C PHE A 184 12.56 11.87 -20.21
N ASP A 185 11.49 12.64 -20.43
CA ASP A 185 11.55 14.09 -20.64
C ASP A 185 11.53 14.84 -19.28
N ASN A 186 11.08 14.21 -18.20
CA ASN A 186 11.19 14.72 -16.84
C ASN A 186 12.42 14.16 -16.09
N PRO A 187 13.46 14.97 -15.80
CA PRO A 187 14.67 14.50 -15.15
C PRO A 187 14.46 14.05 -13.70
N LEU A 188 13.35 14.38 -13.05
CA LEU A 188 13.06 13.92 -11.69
C LEU A 188 12.27 12.60 -11.66
N SER A 189 11.76 12.17 -12.82
CA SER A 189 10.93 10.97 -12.95
C SER A 189 11.72 9.71 -12.59
N LEU A 190 12.88 9.51 -13.24
CA LEU A 190 13.70 8.32 -13.09
C LEU A 190 15.04 8.60 -12.40
N SER A 191 15.50 7.65 -11.59
CA SER A 191 16.85 7.64 -11.00
C SER A 191 17.90 7.21 -12.04
N ASP A 192 19.17 7.50 -11.78
CA ASP A 192 20.26 7.08 -12.67
C ASP A 192 20.31 5.55 -12.83
N ASP A 193 20.04 4.81 -11.75
CA ASP A 193 19.93 3.34 -11.78
C ASP A 193 18.77 2.87 -12.68
N GLU A 194 17.63 3.56 -12.66
CA GLU A 194 16.49 3.26 -13.53
C GLU A 194 16.83 3.54 -15.00
N TYR A 195 17.52 4.65 -15.30
CA TYR A 195 18.05 4.93 -16.64
C TYR A 195 18.99 3.81 -17.11
N GLN A 196 19.91 3.39 -16.25
CA GLN A 196 20.88 2.34 -16.54
C GLN A 196 20.18 0.99 -16.79
N ILE A 197 19.15 0.64 -16.03
CA ILE A 197 18.39 -0.61 -16.23
C ILE A 197 17.59 -0.56 -17.53
N LEU A 198 16.93 0.55 -17.82
CA LEU A 198 16.00 0.66 -18.95
C LEU A 198 16.70 0.87 -20.29
N THR A 199 17.83 1.58 -20.28
CA THR A 199 18.51 2.02 -21.50
C THR A 199 19.96 1.53 -21.60
N SER A 200 20.52 0.95 -20.53
CA SER A 200 21.95 0.64 -20.40
C SER A 200 22.87 1.86 -20.45
N LEU A 201 22.31 3.06 -20.33
CA LEU A 201 23.04 4.34 -20.31
C LEU A 201 22.81 5.01 -18.97
N THR A 202 23.83 5.73 -18.49
CA THR A 202 23.61 6.68 -17.39
C THR A 202 22.73 7.82 -17.88
N LYS A 203 22.10 8.53 -16.95
CA LYS A 203 21.24 9.68 -17.26
C LYS A 203 21.97 10.75 -18.07
N VAL A 204 23.24 11.01 -17.74
CA VAL A 204 24.07 11.98 -18.48
C VAL A 204 24.34 11.52 -19.91
N GLN A 205 24.64 10.23 -20.11
CA GLN A 205 24.84 9.66 -21.44
C GLN A 205 23.55 9.66 -22.26
N PHE A 206 22.42 9.39 -21.62
CA PHE A 206 21.12 9.45 -22.26
C PHE A 206 20.77 10.88 -22.69
N GLU A 207 20.96 11.88 -21.84
CA GLU A 207 20.72 13.29 -22.17
C GLU A 207 21.64 13.78 -23.31
N ASP A 208 22.91 13.38 -23.29
CA ASP A 208 23.85 13.69 -24.38
C ASP A 208 23.38 13.07 -25.70
N LEU A 209 23.04 11.77 -25.70
CA LEU A 209 22.49 11.09 -26.89
C LEU A 209 21.18 11.74 -27.37
N ALA A 210 20.28 12.07 -26.45
CA ALA A 210 19.02 12.71 -26.77
C ALA A 210 19.24 14.08 -27.41
N SER A 211 20.22 14.86 -26.94
CA SER A 211 20.55 16.18 -27.50
C SER A 211 20.87 16.11 -29.00
N TYR A 212 21.65 15.10 -29.43
CA TYR A 212 21.93 14.88 -30.85
C TYR A 212 20.68 14.53 -31.67
N LEU A 213 19.71 13.83 -31.08
CA LEU A 213 18.45 13.45 -31.74
C LEU A 213 17.44 14.60 -31.80
N PHE A 214 17.47 15.52 -30.84
CA PHE A 214 16.64 16.72 -30.87
C PHE A 214 17.13 17.74 -31.91
N ASP A 215 18.45 17.89 -32.07
CA ASP A 215 19.04 18.74 -33.11
C ASP A 215 18.79 18.17 -34.51
N SER A 216 18.66 16.84 -34.61
CA SER A 216 18.33 16.14 -35.84
C SER A 216 16.86 15.76 -35.90
N ASN A 217 15.93 16.72 -35.82
CA ASN A 217 14.49 16.73 -36.23
C ASN A 217 13.77 15.37 -36.58
N ILE A 218 14.02 14.29 -35.84
CA ILE A 218 13.53 12.92 -36.11
C ILE A 218 12.25 12.65 -35.28
N ARG A 219 11.95 13.50 -34.30
CA ARG A 219 10.84 13.30 -33.34
C ARG A 219 9.46 13.77 -33.82
N ASN A 220 9.27 14.05 -35.11
CA ASN A 220 7.96 14.30 -35.70
C ASN A 220 7.53 13.10 -36.56
N SER A 221 6.84 12.15 -35.95
CA SER A 221 5.96 11.23 -36.66
C SER A 221 4.67 11.16 -35.85
N SER A 222 3.63 11.72 -36.46
CA SER A 222 2.26 11.88 -35.97
C SER A 222 1.57 10.57 -35.60
#